data_AF-Q0F2V0-F1
#
_entry.id   AF-Q0F2V0-F1
#
_cell.length_a   1.000
_cell.length_b   1.000
_cell.length_c   1.000
_cell.angle_alpha   90.00
_cell.angle_beta   90.00
_cell.angle_gamma   90.00
#
_symmetry.space_group_name_H-M   'P 1'
#
loop_
_entity.id
_entity.type
_entity.pdbx_description
1 polymer ?
#
loop_
_entity_poly.entity_id
_entity_poly.type
_entity_poly.pdbx_seq_one_letter_code
_entity_poly.pdbx_strand_id
1 'polypeptide(L)' 'MSAQALRLFNTLSADVQREALTLAESLPEDEAVYVAALRSMPTNKRRQFLFSLSKKKWGL' A
#
# COMPACT_ATOMS: atom_id res chain seq x y z
N MET A 1 -12.20 3.89 -0.50
CA MET A 1 -11.19 2.90 -0.06
C MET A 1 -11.69 1.46 -0.19
N SER A 2 -10.85 0.51 -0.63
CA SER A 2 -11.15 -0.94 -0.63
C SER A 2 -10.86 -1.60 0.72
N ALA A 3 -11.56 -2.69 1.02
CA ALA A 3 -11.35 -3.48 2.24
C ALA A 3 -9.92 -4.03 2.38
N GLN A 4 -9.22 -4.25 1.25
CA GLN A 4 -7.83 -4.68 1.26
C GLN A 4 -6.89 -3.54 1.66
N ALA A 5 -7.06 -2.36 1.06
CA ALA A 5 -6.27 -1.19 1.43
C ALA A 5 -6.47 -0.85 2.91
N LEU A 6 -7.70 -0.97 3.43
CA LEU A 6 -7.99 -0.73 4.84
C LEU A 6 -7.28 -1.72 5.77
N ARG A 7 -7.31 -3.01 5.43
CA ARG A 7 -6.56 -4.04 6.19
C ARG A 7 -5.05 -3.78 6.14
N LEU A 8 -4.52 -3.41 4.97
CA LEU A 8 -3.10 -3.10 4.84
C LEU A 8 -2.73 -1.88 5.68
N PHE A 9 -3.48 -0.78 5.56
CA PHE A 9 -3.26 0.45 6.32
C PHE A 9 -3.21 0.20 7.84
N ASN A 10 -4.11 -0.63 8.36
CA ASN A 10 -4.16 -1.00 9.78
C ASN A 10 -2.95 -1.83 10.25
N THR A 11 -2.18 -2.43 9.33
CA THR A 11 -0.94 -3.16 9.65
C THR A 11 0.33 -2.30 9.56
N LEU A 12 0.21 -1.08 9.01
CA LEU A 12 1.33 -0.14 8.90
C LEU A 12 1.63 0.54 10.23
N SER A 13 2.87 0.99 10.42
CA SER A 13 3.21 1.82 11.57
C SER A 13 2.56 3.21 11.46
N ALA A 14 2.43 3.91 12.60
CA ALA A 14 1.81 5.23 12.65
C ALA A 14 2.45 6.24 11.69
N ASP A 15 3.77 6.17 11.48
CA ASP A 15 4.47 7.10 10.56
C ASP A 15 4.14 6.82 9.10
N VAL A 16 4.02 5.54 8.73
CA VAL A 16 3.65 5.15 7.36
C VAL A 16 2.16 5.40 7.11
N GLN A 17 1.31 5.29 8.14
CA GLN A 17 -0.08 5.71 8.05
C GLN A 17 -0.22 7.21 7.79
N ARG A 18 0.58 8.05 8.48
CA ARG A 18 0.62 9.50 8.20
C ARG A 18 1.07 9.79 6.78
N GLU A 19 2.11 9.11 6.29
CA GLU A 19 2.55 9.25 4.91
C GLU A 19 1.44 8.87 3.91
N ALA A 20 0.72 7.78 4.16
CA ALA A 20 -0.42 7.38 3.34
C ALA A 20 -1.53 8.42 3.33
N LEU A 21 -1.83 9.06 4.47
CA LEU A 21 -2.81 10.14 4.55
C LEU A 21 -2.38 11.37 3.75
N THR A 22 -1.11 11.78 3.84
CA THR A 22 -0.57 12.87 3.01
C THR A 22 -0.63 12.53 1.53
N LEU A 23 -0.29 11.29 1.15
CA LEU A 23 -0.39 10.85 -0.25
C LEU A 23 -1.84 10.81 -0.76
N ALA A 24 -2.82 10.55 0.11
CA ALA A 24 -4.23 10.51 -0.24
C ALA A 24 -4.80 11.89 -0.61
N GLU A 25 -4.09 12.99 -0.29
CA GLU A 25 -4.45 14.33 -0.77
C GLU A 25 -4.24 14.50 -2.28
N SER A 26 -3.36 13.69 -2.87
CA SER A 26 -2.97 13.78 -4.29
C SER A 26 -3.23 12.50 -5.11
N LEU A 27 -3.45 11.37 -4.45
CA LEU A 27 -3.66 10.06 -5.07
C LEU A 27 -4.97 9.44 -4.57
N PRO A 28 -5.59 8.52 -5.33
CA PRO A 28 -6.67 7.70 -4.82
C PRO A 28 -6.24 6.98 -3.52
N GLU A 29 -7.12 6.95 -2.52
CA GLU A 29 -6.82 6.45 -1.17
C GLU A 29 -6.13 5.07 -1.19
N ASP A 30 -6.62 4.15 -2.02
CA ASP A 30 -6.04 2.81 -2.18
C ASP A 30 -4.59 2.87 -2.67
N GLU A 31 -4.32 3.69 -3.68
CA GLU A 31 -2.98 3.88 -4.24
C GLU A 31 -2.05 4.55 -3.24
N ALA A 32 -2.54 5.55 -2.50
CA ALA A 32 -1.79 6.21 -1.44
C ALA A 32 -1.31 5.20 -0.38
N VAL A 33 -2.20 4.31 0.07
CA VAL A 33 -1.86 3.23 1.02
C VAL A 33 -0.85 2.25 0.42
N TYR A 34 -1.03 1.82 -0.84
CA TYR A 34 -0.10 0.90 -1.48
C TYR A 34 1.29 1.51 -1.68
N VAL A 35 1.36 2.79 -2.04
CA VAL A 35 2.62 3.52 -2.23
C VAL A 35 3.35 3.72 -0.90
N ALA A 36 2.65 4.15 0.15
CA ALA A 36 3.25 4.27 1.48
C ALA A 36 3.76 2.92 2.00
N ALA A 37 2.97 1.85 1.84
CA ALA A 37 3.38 0.50 2.19
C ALA A 37 4.65 0.08 1.43
N LEU A 38 4.71 0.33 0.11
CA LEU A 38 5.87 0.01 -0.73
C LEU A 38 7.14 0.73 -0.30
N ARG A 39 7.04 2.02 0.06
CA ARG A 39 8.18 2.85 0.49
C ARG A 39 8.77 2.36 1.82
N SER A 40 7.91 1.96 2.74
CA SER A 40 8.33 1.44 4.06
C SER A 40 8.92 0.03 4.01
N MET A 41 8.65 -0.75 2.96
CA MET A 41 9.11 -2.13 2.87
C MET A 41 10.61 -2.23 2.51
N PRO A 42 11.34 -3.19 3.10
CA PRO A 42 12.68 -3.53 2.65
C PRO A 42 12.65 -4.16 1.25
N THR A 43 13.74 -3.97 0.50
CA THR A 43 13.84 -4.29 -0.94
C THR A 43 13.52 -5.74 -1.29
N ASN A 44 13.86 -6.68 -0.40
CA ASN A 44 13.52 -8.09 -0.51
C ASN A 44 12.01 -8.38 -0.45
N LYS A 45 11.23 -7.59 0.31
CA LYS A 45 9.77 -7.77 0.43
C LYS A 45 8.97 -7.00 -0.63
N ARG A 46 9.53 -5.93 -1.21
CA ARG A 46 8.85 -5.12 -2.24
C ARG A 46 8.43 -5.92 -3.46
N ARG A 47 9.32 -6.77 -4.00
CA ARG A 47 9.00 -7.61 -5.17
C ARG A 47 7.82 -8.53 -4.92
N GLN A 48 7.81 -9.20 -3.77
CA GLN A 48 6.72 -10.11 -3.41
C GLN A 48 5.39 -9.37 -3.23
N PHE A 49 5.42 -8.17 -2.63
CA PHE A 49 4.25 -7.32 -2.50
C PHE A 49 3.71 -6.84 -3.85
N LEU A 50 4.58 -6.35 -4.74
CA LEU A 50 4.21 -5.97 -6.11
C LEU A 50 3.61 -7.14 -6.89
N PHE A 51 4.19 -8.34 -6.75
CA PHE A 51 3.67 -9.55 -7.37
C PHE A 51 2.29 -9.94 -6.83
N SER A 52 2.08 -9.79 -5.51
CA SER A 52 0.77 -10.05 -4.89
C SER A 52 -0.30 -9.06 -5.34
N LEU A 53 0.08 -7.80 -5.54
CA LEU A 53 -0.77 -6.74 -6.08
C LEU A 53 -1.10 -7.00 -7.55
N SER A 54 -0.10 -7.34 -8.37
CA SER A 54 -0.32 -7.62 -9.79
C SER A 54 -1.20 -8.84 -9.99
N LYS A 55 -1.00 -9.92 -9.22
CA LYS A 55 -1.85 -11.12 -9.25
C LYS A 55 -3.32 -10.79 -9.01
N LYS A 56 -3.60 -9.91 -8.04
CA LYS A 56 -4.96 -9.50 -7.71
C LYS A 56 -5.57 -8.54 -8.73
N LYS A 57 -4.78 -7.64 -9.32
CA LYS A 57 -5.28 -6.65 -10.29
C LYS A 57 -5.46 -7.23 -11.70
N TRP A 58 -4.64 -8.22 -12.06
CA TRP A 58 -4.57 -8.78 -13.42
C TRP A 58 -4.98 -10.26 -13.52
N GLY A 59 -5.28 -10.93 -12.39
CA GLY A 59 -5.80 -12.30 -12.40
C GLY A 59 -4.83 -13.37 -12.90
N LEU A 60 -3.51 -13.10 -12.86
CA LEU A 60 -2.46 -14.07 -13.19
C LEU A 60 -2.36 -15.22 -12.20
#